data_AF-A0A838VCV3-F1
#
_entry.id   AF-A0A838VCV3-F1
#
_cell.length_a   1.000
_cell.length_b   1.000
_cell.length_c   1.000
_cell.angle_alpha   90.00
_cell.angle_beta   90.00
_cell.angle_gamma   90.00
#
_symmetry.space_group_name_H-M   'P 1'
#
loop_
_entity.id
_entity.type
_entity.pdbx_description
1 polymer ?
#
loop_
_entity_poly.entity_id
_entity_poly.type
_entity_poly.pdbx_seq_one_letter_code
_entity_poly.pdbx_strand_id
1 'polypeptide(L)'
;MSNPLGYYTSVMPEDGSYLDVLQQEFGSELEGLTTAQQLILVQGVAAALMLHVEEMKPNKIKDISVIVKLTQQHVTVGNLPGLLECIAHQLNTP
;
A
#
# COMPACT_ATOMS: atom_id res chain seq x y z
N MET A 1 -7.82 1.22 11.67
CA MET A 1 -6.63 0.35 11.72
C MET A 1 -6.46 -0.07 13.17
N SER A 2 -6.17 -1.33 13.47
CA SER A 2 -6.08 -1.80 14.88
C SER A 2 -4.74 -1.48 15.53
N ASN A 3 -3.71 -1.23 14.72
CA ASN A 3 -2.35 -0.91 15.16
C ASN A 3 -1.96 0.50 14.66
N PRO A 4 -1.19 1.27 15.45
CA PRO A 4 -0.72 2.61 15.08
C PRO A 4 0.27 2.56 13.90
N LEU A 5 0.44 3.68 13.18
CA LEU A 5 1.32 3.77 12.02
C LEU A 5 2.77 3.36 12.31
N GLY A 6 3.28 3.66 13.50
CA GLY A 6 4.63 3.26 13.95
C GLY A 6 4.82 1.74 14.10
N TYR A 7 3.76 0.94 14.08
CA TYR A 7 3.88 -0.52 14.00
C TYR A 7 4.33 -1.00 12.61
N TYR A 8 3.94 -0.27 11.56
CA TYR A 8 4.17 -0.66 10.16
C TYR A 8 5.30 0.12 9.49
N THR A 9 5.82 1.13 10.17
CA THR A 9 6.82 2.06 9.63
C THR A 9 7.95 2.21 10.64
N SER A 10 9.11 2.71 10.22
CA SER A 10 10.24 3.00 11.12
C SER A 10 10.03 4.27 11.98
N VAL A 11 8.78 4.75 12.08
CA VAL A 11 8.41 5.98 12.78
C VAL A 11 8.33 5.73 14.26
N MET A 12 9.01 6.58 15.03
CA MET A 12 8.82 6.64 16.47
C MET A 12 7.80 7.74 16.80
N PRO A 13 6.98 7.59 17.85
CA PRO A 13 6.14 8.69 18.32
C PRO A 13 7.01 9.91 18.62
N GLU A 14 6.55 11.10 18.20
CA GLU A 14 7.27 12.37 18.40
C GLU A 14 8.64 12.45 17.69
N ASP A 15 8.89 11.63 16.67
CA ASP A 15 10.14 11.67 15.90
C ASP A 15 10.25 12.87 14.95
N GLY A 16 9.18 13.68 14.85
CA GLY A 16 9.13 14.87 14.00
C GLY A 16 9.05 14.55 12.50
N SER A 17 8.86 13.29 12.13
CA SER A 17 8.61 12.89 10.75
C SER A 17 7.21 13.32 10.30
N TYR A 18 7.02 13.42 8.98
CA TYR A 18 5.68 13.70 8.44
C TYR A 18 4.67 12.58 8.75
N LEU A 19 5.14 11.36 9.02
CA LEU A 19 4.27 10.26 9.43
C LEU A 19 3.76 10.44 10.87
N ASP A 20 4.56 11.05 11.75
CA ASP A 20 4.13 11.46 13.10
C ASP A 20 3.08 12.58 13.02
N VAL A 21 3.26 13.56 12.13
CA VAL A 21 2.24 14.60 11.84
C VAL A 21 0.93 13.97 11.34
N LEU A 22 1.00 13.02 10.39
CA LEU A 22 -0.19 12.32 9.90
C LEU A 22 -0.92 11.55 11.00
N GLN A 23 -0.17 10.91 11.92
CA GLN A 23 -0.74 10.18 13.05
C GLN A 23 -1.40 11.12 14.06
N GLN A 24 -0.79 12.28 14.34
CA GLN A 24 -1.32 13.27 15.27
C GLN A 24 -2.55 14.00 14.72
N GLU A 25 -2.53 14.38 13.45
CA GLU A 25 -3.61 15.16 12.84
C GLU A 25 -4.78 14.29 12.39
N PHE A 26 -4.52 13.11 11.82
CA PHE A 26 -5.53 12.29 11.15
C PHE A 26 -5.68 10.88 11.74
N GLY A 27 -4.97 10.53 12.81
CA GLY A 27 -4.93 9.15 13.34
C GLY A 27 -6.31 8.52 13.56
N SER A 28 -7.24 9.24 14.19
CA SER A 28 -8.61 8.78 14.42
C SER A 28 -9.44 8.69 13.13
N GLU A 29 -9.17 9.56 12.14
CA GLU A 29 -9.83 9.53 10.84
C GLU A 29 -9.34 8.37 9.98
N LEU A 30 -8.05 8.04 10.06
CA LEU A 30 -7.44 6.88 9.42
C LEU A 30 -8.05 5.56 9.96
N GLU A 31 -8.50 5.55 11.22
CA GLU A 31 -9.22 4.41 11.78
C GLU A 31 -10.62 4.21 11.20
N GLY A 32 -11.30 5.32 10.86
CA GLY A 32 -12.68 5.33 10.37
C GLY A 32 -12.84 5.28 8.84
N LEU A 33 -11.76 5.09 8.07
CA LEU A 33 -11.84 5.08 6.62
C LEU A 33 -12.75 3.96 6.09
N THR A 34 -13.59 4.32 5.13
CA THR A 34 -14.32 3.34 4.31
C THR A 34 -13.36 2.55 3.43
N THR A 35 -13.79 1.36 2.98
CA THR A 35 -12.99 0.53 2.06
C THR A 35 -12.58 1.28 0.80
N ALA A 36 -13.45 2.15 0.26
CA ALA A 36 -13.11 2.97 -0.91
C ALA A 36 -11.98 3.97 -0.62
N GLN A 37 -12.03 4.66 0.53
CA GLN A 37 -10.99 5.60 0.93
C GLN A 37 -9.65 4.90 1.21
N GLN A 38 -9.69 3.72 1.82
CA GLN A 38 -8.49 2.90 2.03
C GLN A 38 -7.83 2.52 0.69
N LEU A 39 -8.62 2.11 -0.31
CA LEU A 39 -8.10 1.77 -1.63
C LEU A 39 -7.49 2.99 -2.35
N ILE A 40 -8.11 4.17 -2.22
CA ILE A 40 -7.56 5.43 -2.75
C ILE A 40 -6.20 5.74 -2.10
N LEU A 41 -6.11 5.61 -0.77
CA LEU A 41 -4.86 5.85 -0.04
C LEU A 41 -3.76 4.86 -0.47
N VAL A 42 -4.09 3.57 -0.61
CA VAL A 42 -3.18 2.54 -1.13
C VAL A 42 -2.67 2.90 -2.52
N GLN A 43 -3.55 3.32 -3.42
CA GLN A 43 -3.16 3.74 -4.78
C GLN A 43 -2.17 4.90 -4.76
N GLY A 44 -2.41 5.91 -3.91
CA GLY A 44 -1.52 7.08 -3.76
C GLY A 44 -0.14 6.69 -3.23
N VAL A 45 -0.08 5.87 -2.18
CA VAL A 45 1.17 5.40 -1.58
C VAL A 45 1.96 4.52 -2.56
N ALA A 46 1.29 3.61 -3.27
CA ALA A 46 1.93 2.75 -4.27
C ALA A 46 2.53 3.57 -5.42
N ALA A 47 1.81 4.59 -5.90
CA ALA A 47 2.31 5.49 -6.94
C ALA A 47 3.54 6.29 -6.48
N ALA A 48 3.55 6.78 -5.24
CA ALA A 48 4.71 7.46 -4.67
C ALA A 48 5.92 6.51 -4.54
N LEU A 49 5.69 5.27 -4.09
CA LEU A 49 6.75 4.27 -3.97
C LEU A 49 7.38 3.95 -5.33
N MET A 50 6.59 3.85 -6.40
CA MET A 50 7.09 3.61 -7.77
C MET A 50 8.10 4.66 -8.24
N LEU A 51 8.01 5.91 -7.75
CA LEU A 51 8.97 6.97 -8.11
C LEU A 51 10.36 6.77 -7.49
N HIS A 52 10.45 5.96 -6.44
CA HIS A 52 11.67 5.76 -5.65
C HIS A 52 12.26 4.35 -5.77
N VAL A 53 11.57 3.42 -6.42
CA VAL A 53 12.10 2.08 -6.69
C VAL A 53 12.98 2.12 -7.93
N GLU A 54 14.29 2.00 -7.75
CA GLU A 54 15.19 1.61 -8.85
C GLU A 54 14.88 0.16 -9.23
N GLU A 55 14.84 -0.16 -10.54
CA GLU A 55 14.62 -1.54 -11.01
C GLU A 55 15.79 -2.44 -10.58
N MET A 56 15.68 -3.06 -9.39
CA MET A 56 16.76 -3.86 -8.82
C MET A 56 16.93 -5.24 -9.48
N LYS A 57 15.99 -5.68 -10.32
CA LYS A 57 16.02 -7.02 -10.94
C LYS A 57 15.55 -6.99 -12.38
N PRO A 58 16.17 -7.78 -13.28
CA PRO A 58 15.71 -7.92 -14.65
C PRO A 58 14.26 -8.43 -14.65
N ASN A 59 13.39 -7.63 -15.27
CA ASN A 59 11.96 -7.89 -15.26
C ASN A 59 11.67 -9.16 -16.09
N LYS A 60 11.28 -10.26 -15.43
CA LYS A 60 10.87 -11.50 -16.13
C LYS A 60 9.55 -11.30 -16.87
N ILE A 61 8.74 -10.36 -16.41
CA ILE A 61 7.48 -9.95 -17.04
C ILE A 61 7.76 -8.69 -17.84
N LYS A 62 7.60 -8.77 -19.17
CA LYS A 62 7.90 -7.65 -20.07
C LYS A 62 6.85 -6.53 -20.02
N ASP A 63 5.64 -6.84 -19.59
CA ASP A 63 4.55 -5.86 -19.49
C ASP A 63 3.57 -6.24 -18.36
N ILE A 64 3.64 -5.51 -17.24
CA ILE A 64 2.75 -5.69 -16.09
C ILE A 64 1.30 -5.27 -16.40
N SER A 65 1.09 -4.42 -17.41
CA SER A 65 -0.23 -3.90 -17.79
C SER A 65 -1.17 -5.01 -18.28
N VAL A 66 -0.61 -6.04 -18.91
CA VAL A 66 -1.37 -7.23 -19.31
C VAL A 66 -1.91 -7.97 -18.09
N ILE A 67 -1.11 -8.11 -17.04
CA ILE A 67 -1.52 -8.78 -15.81
C ILE A 67 -2.62 -7.97 -15.12
N VAL A 68 -2.46 -6.65 -15.01
CA VAL A 68 -3.48 -5.76 -14.45
C VAL A 68 -4.82 -5.94 -15.17
N LYS A 69 -4.82 -5.93 -16.50
CA LYS A 69 -6.02 -6.11 -17.30
C LYS A 69 -6.67 -7.47 -17.07
N LEU A 70 -5.88 -8.55 -17.07
CA LEU A 70 -6.40 -9.91 -16.84
C LEU A 70 -6.96 -10.07 -15.43
N THR A 71 -6.32 -9.47 -14.42
CA THR A 71 -6.82 -9.44 -13.05
C THR A 71 -8.18 -8.77 -12.97
N GLN A 72 -8.35 -7.60 -13.61
CA GLN A 72 -9.63 -6.88 -13.65
C GLN A 72 -10.73 -7.67 -14.37
N GLN A 73 -10.37 -8.50 -15.35
CA GLN A 73 -11.33 -9.27 -16.15
C GLN A 73 -11.72 -10.61 -15.51
N HIS A 74 -10.80 -11.25 -14.80
CA HIS A 74 -10.95 -12.66 -14.43
C HIS A 74 -10.92 -12.93 -12.92
N VAL A 75 -10.43 -12.02 -12.09
CA VAL A 75 -10.44 -12.20 -10.64
C VAL A 75 -11.78 -11.74 -10.08
N THR A 76 -12.43 -12.61 -9.32
CA THR A 76 -13.68 -12.27 -8.64
C THR A 76 -13.44 -11.19 -7.58
N VAL A 77 -14.40 -10.28 -7.42
CA VAL A 77 -14.30 -9.16 -6.48
C VAL A 77 -13.95 -9.61 -5.05
N GLY A 78 -14.48 -10.77 -4.62
CA GLY A 78 -14.19 -11.34 -3.29
C GLY A 78 -12.73 -11.77 -3.09
N ASN A 79 -11.97 -12.03 -4.15
CA ASN A 79 -10.56 -12.41 -4.09
C ASN A 79 -9.60 -11.22 -4.19
N LEU A 80 -10.08 -10.05 -4.63
CA LEU A 80 -9.23 -8.87 -4.81
C LEU A 80 -8.56 -8.38 -3.51
N PRO A 81 -9.22 -8.37 -2.34
CA PRO A 81 -8.56 -7.97 -1.08
C PRO A 81 -7.41 -8.91 -0.71
N GLY A 82 -7.60 -10.22 -0.82
CA GLY A 82 -6.54 -11.20 -0.54
C GLY A 82 -5.38 -11.13 -1.54
N LEU A 83 -5.67 -10.83 -2.81
CA LEU A 83 -4.64 -10.56 -3.80
C LEU A 83 -3.83 -9.31 -3.47
N LEU A 84 -4.48 -8.22 -3.03
CA LEU A 84 -3.82 -7.01 -2.58
C LEU A 84 -2.91 -7.27 -1.37
N GLU A 85 -3.40 -8.00 -0.37
CA GLU A 85 -2.63 -8.39 0.82
C GLU A 85 -1.40 -9.23 0.44
N CYS A 86 -1.56 -10.21 -0.46
CA CYS A 86 -0.47 -11.04 -0.96
C CYS A 86 0.63 -10.18 -1.63
N ILE A 87 0.25 -9.25 -2.50
CA ILE A 87 1.21 -8.36 -3.17
C ILE A 87 1.89 -7.43 -2.16
N ALA A 88 1.13 -6.82 -1.25
CA ALA A 88 1.67 -5.93 -0.22
C ALA A 88 2.67 -6.66 0.70
N HIS A 89 2.39 -7.93 1.03
CA HIS A 89 3.32 -8.76 1.79
C HIS A 89 4.64 -9.00 1.04
N GLN A 90 4.58 -9.31 -0.25
CA GLN A 90 5.79 -9.51 -1.07
C GLN A 90 6.64 -8.24 -1.22
N LEU A 91 6.03 -7.05 -1.15
CA LEU A 91 6.78 -5.79 -1.17
C LEU A 91 7.64 -5.57 0.08
N ASN A 92 7.24 -6.16 1.22
CA ASN A 92 7.94 -6.03 2.50
C ASN A 92 8.90 -7.19 2.81
N THR A 93 9.01 -8.19 1.93
CA THR A 93 9.92 -9.33 2.09
C THR A 93 11.27 -9.01 1.44
N PRO A 94 12.41 -9.21 2.13
CA PRO A 94 13.75 -8.89 1.61
C PRO A 94 14.17 -9.71 0.38
#